data_AF-A0A0D1Y2U2-F1
#
_entry.id   AF-A0A0D1Y2U2-F1
#
_cell.length_a   1.000
_cell.length_b   1.000
_cell.length_c   1.000
_cell.angle_alpha   90.00
_cell.angle_beta   90.00
_cell.angle_gamma   90.00
#
_symmetry.space_group_name_H-M   'P 1'
#
loop_
_entity.id
_entity.type
_entity.pdbx_description
1 polymer ?
#
loop_
_entity_poly.entity_id
_entity_poly.type
_entity_poly.pdbx_seq_one_letter_code
_entity_poly.pdbx_strand_id
1 'polypeptide(L)'
;MISIKALSVLAAVAGIAAAIPTPAENGVEKRWDGHWGGWESWSSGEESTVTATAVAVVTTWVEAATPTATATTWAEAKVATSTAAASPASSSKAASTSTSSSADSISSDVSSSDYISVVSKWRTAAGLPDLTQDSTLEGNALKTSTNSVGGLIHELNPGTFAQVLAPGTSTDFEDVYVGGWLCEIPTDAGLDGICATASQGWSYDGQTGHATILTSTSYTKIGCAIAGNTNVWACDLA
;
A
#
# COMPACT_ATOMS: atom_id res chain seq x y z
N MET A 1 -37.85 56.97 -26.13
CA MET A 1 -38.65 55.72 -26.13
C MET A 1 -37.73 54.61 -25.68
N ILE A 2 -37.84 54.19 -24.41
CA ILE A 2 -36.97 53.17 -23.80
C ILE A 2 -37.82 51.90 -23.68
N SER A 3 -37.44 50.86 -24.41
CA SER A 3 -38.16 49.58 -24.43
C SER A 3 -37.38 48.58 -23.57
N ILE A 4 -37.87 48.33 -22.35
CA ILE A 4 -37.33 47.31 -21.46
C ILE A 4 -38.05 45.99 -21.79
N LYS A 5 -37.34 45.04 -22.41
CA LYS A 5 -37.84 43.67 -22.60
C LYS A 5 -37.42 42.83 -21.40
N ALA A 6 -38.39 42.49 -20.56
CA ALA A 6 -38.26 41.44 -19.55
C ALA A 6 -38.17 40.09 -20.26
N LEU A 7 -37.12 39.31 -19.97
CA LEU A 7 -37.01 37.90 -20.37
C LEU A 7 -37.18 37.03 -19.12
N SER A 8 -38.17 36.15 -19.25
CA SER A 8 -38.66 35.22 -18.24
C SER A 8 -37.60 34.21 -17.80
N VAL A 9 -37.53 33.99 -16.48
CA VAL A 9 -36.80 32.89 -15.86
C VAL A 9 -37.66 31.64 -15.95
N LEU A 10 -37.25 30.65 -16.76
CA LEU A 10 -37.83 29.31 -16.75
C LEU A 10 -37.10 28.49 -15.68
N ALA A 11 -37.79 28.18 -14.58
CA ALA A 11 -37.29 27.23 -13.59
C ALA A 11 -37.47 25.80 -14.13
N ALA A 12 -36.37 25.12 -14.44
CA ALA A 12 -36.37 23.69 -14.73
C ALA A 12 -36.42 22.93 -13.40
N VAL A 13 -37.52 22.22 -13.14
CA VAL A 13 -37.63 21.25 -12.06
C VAL A 13 -36.91 19.98 -12.50
N ALA A 14 -35.71 19.75 -11.98
CA ALA A 14 -34.99 18.51 -12.19
C ALA A 14 -35.75 17.38 -11.47
N GLY A 15 -36.22 16.40 -12.24
CA GLY A 15 -36.82 15.18 -11.70
C GLY A 15 -35.78 14.38 -10.91
N ILE A 16 -36.16 13.96 -9.71
CA ILE A 16 -35.35 13.06 -8.89
C ILE A 16 -35.45 11.68 -9.53
N ALA A 17 -34.43 11.28 -10.30
CA ALA A 17 -34.25 9.89 -10.67
C ALA A 17 -33.76 9.15 -9.42
N ALA A 18 -34.67 8.42 -8.76
CA ALA A 18 -34.28 7.41 -7.80
C ALA A 18 -33.66 6.24 -8.58
N ALA A 19 -32.33 6.20 -8.67
CA ALA A 19 -31.64 5.00 -9.08
C ALA A 19 -31.93 3.92 -8.02
N ILE A 20 -32.69 2.91 -8.41
CA ILE A 20 -32.83 1.69 -7.61
C ILE A 20 -31.42 1.09 -7.58
N PRO A 21 -30.82 0.85 -6.40
CA PRO A 21 -29.52 0.19 -6.34
C PRO A 21 -29.66 -1.16 -7.03
N THR A 22 -28.90 -1.35 -8.11
CA THR A 22 -28.61 -2.68 -8.63
C THR A 22 -28.08 -3.50 -7.46
N PRO A 23 -28.55 -4.74 -7.23
CA PRO A 23 -27.99 -5.60 -6.19
C PRO A 23 -26.49 -5.67 -6.42
N ALA A 24 -25.72 -5.12 -5.48
CA ALA A 24 -24.28 -5.27 -5.48
C ALA A 24 -24.02 -6.78 -5.47
N GLU A 25 -23.28 -7.24 -6.47
CA GLU A 25 -22.75 -8.59 -6.48
C GLU A 25 -21.92 -8.73 -5.20
N ASN A 26 -22.28 -9.69 -4.35
CA ASN A 26 -21.72 -9.89 -3.01
C ASN A 26 -20.24 -10.29 -3.10
N GLY A 27 -19.37 -9.31 -3.37
CA GLY A 27 -17.93 -9.46 -3.28
C GLY A 27 -17.53 -9.60 -1.82
N VAL A 28 -16.91 -10.73 -1.47
CA VAL A 28 -16.26 -10.91 -0.17
C VAL A 28 -15.09 -9.94 -0.12
N GLU A 29 -15.25 -8.84 0.62
CA GLU A 29 -14.17 -7.89 0.87
C GLU A 29 -13.12 -8.58 1.76
N LYS A 30 -11.88 -8.70 1.28
CA LYS A 30 -10.71 -9.04 2.09
C LYS A 30 -10.35 -7.81 2.94
N ARG A 31 -11.19 -7.55 3.93
CA ARG A 31 -10.97 -6.53 4.95
C ARG A 31 -10.33 -7.18 6.16
N TRP A 32 -9.22 -6.63 6.64
CA TRP A 32 -8.68 -7.03 7.94
C TRP A 32 -9.44 -6.28 9.05
N ASP A 33 -10.57 -6.83 9.49
CA ASP A 33 -11.23 -6.39 10.71
C ASP A 33 -10.52 -7.03 11.90
N GLY A 34 -9.62 -6.27 12.54
CA GLY A 34 -8.78 -6.73 13.66
C GLY A 34 -9.52 -7.04 14.96
N HIS A 35 -10.51 -7.94 14.93
CA HIS A 35 -11.23 -8.39 16.12
C HIS A 35 -10.63 -9.70 16.66
N TRP A 36 -10.26 -9.66 17.94
CA TRP A 36 -9.52 -10.70 18.65
C TRP A 36 -10.33 -11.97 18.90
N GLY A 37 -9.79 -13.11 18.48
CA GLY A 37 -10.06 -14.42 19.09
C GLY A 37 -10.83 -15.40 18.22
N GLY A 38 -10.13 -16.21 17.42
CA GLY A 38 -10.72 -17.35 16.74
C GLY A 38 -9.85 -17.83 15.59
N TRP A 39 -9.07 -18.87 15.84
CA TRP A 39 -8.38 -19.66 14.82
C TRP A 39 -9.42 -20.47 14.07
N GLU A 40 -10.17 -19.88 13.14
CA GLU A 40 -10.97 -20.66 12.19
C GLU A 40 -11.52 -19.79 11.05
N SER A 41 -11.17 -20.20 9.83
CA SER A 41 -11.84 -19.92 8.57
C SER A 41 -11.86 -18.47 8.06
N TRP A 42 -11.43 -18.34 6.81
CA TRP A 42 -11.97 -17.36 5.87
C TRP A 42 -13.50 -17.47 5.97
N SER A 43 -14.18 -16.48 6.57
CA SER A 43 -15.63 -16.46 6.56
C SER A 43 -16.05 -16.02 5.17
N SER A 44 -16.44 -16.98 4.33
CA SER A 44 -17.40 -16.69 3.26
C SER A 44 -18.64 -16.14 3.96
N GLY A 45 -18.79 -14.81 3.93
CA GLY A 45 -19.77 -14.10 4.74
C GLY A 45 -21.12 -14.81 4.76
N GLU A 46 -21.51 -15.32 5.93
CA GLU A 46 -22.90 -15.73 6.14
C GLU A 46 -23.78 -14.50 5.95
N GLU A 47 -24.87 -14.67 5.20
CA GLU A 47 -25.87 -13.66 4.84
C GLU A 47 -26.31 -12.83 6.06
N SER A 48 -25.63 -11.73 6.30
CA SER A 48 -26.22 -10.63 7.06
C SER A 48 -27.25 -9.98 6.15
N THR A 49 -28.53 -10.33 6.34
CA THR A 49 -29.65 -9.57 5.79
C THR A 49 -29.58 -8.13 6.27
N VAL A 50 -28.90 -7.28 5.50
CA VAL A 50 -28.85 -5.84 5.73
C VAL A 50 -30.25 -5.30 5.46
N THR A 51 -30.96 -4.97 6.53
CA THR A 51 -32.22 -4.24 6.44
C THR A 51 -31.90 -2.81 6.05
N ALA A 52 -31.93 -2.51 4.75
CA ALA A 52 -31.70 -1.18 4.22
C ALA A 52 -32.81 -0.22 4.71
N THR A 53 -32.51 0.53 5.77
CA THR A 53 -33.35 1.65 6.21
C THR A 53 -33.03 2.84 5.31
N ALA A 54 -33.92 3.14 4.36
CA ALA A 54 -33.79 4.33 3.52
C ALA A 54 -34.02 5.60 4.37
N VAL A 55 -32.95 6.25 4.79
CA VAL A 55 -33.01 7.58 5.42
C VAL A 55 -33.00 8.62 4.30
N ALA A 56 -34.12 9.33 4.13
CA ALA A 56 -34.20 10.47 3.23
C ALA A 56 -33.36 11.63 3.81
N VAL A 57 -32.18 11.86 3.25
CA VAL A 57 -31.34 13.01 3.60
C VAL A 57 -31.88 14.23 2.86
N VAL A 58 -32.46 15.17 3.62
CA VAL A 58 -32.82 16.50 3.13
C VAL A 58 -31.54 17.33 3.05
N THR A 59 -31.02 17.53 1.85
CA THR A 59 -29.87 18.42 1.59
C THR A 59 -30.33 19.87 1.52
N THR A 60 -30.10 20.62 2.59
CA THR A 60 -30.17 22.10 2.56
C THR A 60 -28.85 22.64 2.03
N TRP A 61 -28.91 23.34 0.88
CA TRP A 61 -27.76 24.04 0.31
C TRP A 61 -27.40 25.24 1.19
N VAL A 62 -26.18 25.24 1.73
CA VAL A 62 -25.58 26.40 2.40
C VAL A 62 -24.62 27.05 1.40
N GLU A 63 -24.84 28.32 1.14
CA GLU A 63 -24.02 29.14 0.25
C GLU A 63 -22.61 29.30 0.84
N ALA A 64 -21.60 28.77 0.14
CA ALA A 64 -20.22 28.76 0.59
C ALA A 64 -19.61 30.17 0.49
N ALA A 65 -19.16 30.70 1.62
CA ALA A 65 -18.37 31.92 1.66
C ALA A 65 -16.99 31.68 1.00
N THR A 66 -16.59 32.60 0.12
CA THR A 66 -15.25 32.65 -0.50
C THR A 66 -14.15 32.73 0.56
N PRO A 67 -13.14 31.84 0.56
CA PRO A 67 -11.99 31.97 1.44
C PRO A 67 -11.07 33.11 0.99
N THR A 68 -10.85 34.07 1.89
CA THR A 68 -9.81 35.10 1.76
C THR A 68 -8.44 34.46 1.90
N ALA A 69 -7.61 34.54 0.85
CA ALA A 69 -6.24 34.07 0.85
C ALA A 69 -5.35 34.99 1.70
N THR A 70 -4.80 34.46 2.79
CA THR A 70 -3.74 35.12 3.57
C THR A 70 -2.39 34.70 3.00
N ALA A 71 -1.64 35.64 2.43
CA ALA A 71 -0.28 35.41 1.98
C ALA A 71 0.68 35.31 3.18
N THR A 72 1.27 34.13 3.39
CA THR A 72 2.37 33.93 4.34
C THR A 72 3.70 34.13 3.61
N THR A 73 4.40 35.21 3.94
CA THR A 73 5.79 35.47 3.51
C THR A 73 6.75 34.65 4.37
N TRP A 74 7.48 33.71 3.76
CA TRP A 74 8.59 33.00 4.39
C TRP A 74 9.88 33.81 4.29
N ALA A 75 10.55 34.00 5.43
CA ALA A 75 11.84 34.66 5.53
C ALA A 75 12.97 33.68 5.18
N GLU A 76 13.88 34.15 4.35
CA GLU A 76 15.07 33.48 3.84
C GLU A 76 16.12 33.31 4.96
N ALA A 77 16.40 32.08 5.37
CA ALA A 77 17.48 31.77 6.31
C ALA A 77 18.80 31.58 5.55
N LYS A 78 19.77 32.44 5.85
CA LYS A 78 21.12 32.43 5.29
C LYS A 78 21.95 31.21 5.72
N VAL A 79 22.73 30.77 4.74
CA VAL A 79 23.83 29.79 4.73
C VAL A 79 24.85 29.98 5.86
N ALA A 80 25.30 28.87 6.45
CA ALA A 80 26.59 28.77 7.12
C ALA A 80 27.40 27.59 6.54
N THR A 81 28.41 27.92 5.73
CA THR A 81 29.45 27.02 5.24
C THR A 81 30.45 26.78 6.37
N SER A 82 30.60 25.53 6.81
CA SER A 82 31.65 25.12 7.75
C SER A 82 32.71 24.31 7.01
N THR A 83 33.94 24.82 7.02
CA THR A 83 35.15 24.21 6.47
C THR A 83 36.04 23.78 7.63
N ALA A 84 36.35 22.48 7.75
CA ALA A 84 37.47 21.94 8.53
C ALA A 84 37.82 20.56 7.95
N ALA A 85 38.97 20.37 7.28
CA ALA A 85 40.34 20.22 7.77
C ALA A 85 40.67 18.77 8.22
N ALA A 86 41.89 18.34 7.88
CA ALA A 86 42.27 16.96 7.57
C ALA A 86 42.63 16.02 8.75
N SER A 87 42.46 14.71 8.48
CA SER A 87 43.27 13.50 8.78
C SER A 87 44.27 13.50 9.97
N PRO A 88 44.34 12.39 10.75
CA PRO A 88 45.31 11.35 10.39
C PRO A 88 44.84 9.88 10.59
N ALA A 89 45.68 8.98 10.08
CA ALA A 89 45.55 7.54 9.96
C ALA A 89 45.85 6.70 11.23
N SER A 90 45.44 5.42 11.13
CA SER A 90 46.08 4.18 11.62
C SER A 90 45.42 3.39 12.76
N SER A 91 45.57 2.05 12.58
CA SER A 91 45.37 0.92 13.52
C SER A 91 43.93 0.36 13.55
N SER A 92 43.66 -0.94 13.53
CA SER A 92 44.50 -2.15 13.54
C SER A 92 43.59 -3.34 13.23
N LYS A 93 44.15 -4.30 12.47
CA LYS A 93 43.58 -5.59 12.10
C LYS A 93 43.33 -6.45 13.33
N ALA A 94 42.08 -6.81 13.60
CA ALA A 94 41.71 -7.89 14.53
C ALA A 94 41.10 -9.04 13.72
N ALA A 95 41.70 -10.22 13.85
CA ALA A 95 41.19 -11.46 13.29
C ALA A 95 40.11 -12.01 14.25
N SER A 96 38.90 -12.19 13.73
CA SER A 96 37.81 -12.84 14.47
C SER A 96 37.61 -14.25 13.93
N THR A 97 37.97 -15.21 14.76
CA THR A 97 37.79 -16.65 14.60
C THR A 97 36.31 -16.98 14.45
N SER A 98 35.93 -17.57 13.32
CA SER A 98 34.57 -18.03 13.04
C SER A 98 34.34 -19.39 13.70
N THR A 99 33.62 -19.40 14.82
CA THR A 99 33.05 -20.63 15.37
C THR A 99 31.84 -21.00 14.53
N SER A 100 31.95 -22.09 13.74
CA SER A 100 30.82 -22.74 13.10
C SER A 100 29.94 -23.37 14.17
N SER A 101 28.76 -22.79 14.37
CA SER A 101 27.65 -23.47 15.03
C SER A 101 26.62 -23.80 13.97
N SER A 102 26.46 -25.10 13.72
CA SER A 102 25.40 -25.69 12.92
C SER A 102 24.05 -25.15 13.38
N ALA A 103 23.37 -24.41 12.50
CA ALA A 103 21.95 -24.12 12.66
C ALA A 103 21.18 -25.21 11.92
N ASP A 104 20.39 -25.93 12.69
CA ASP A 104 19.35 -26.85 12.24
C ASP A 104 18.52 -26.23 11.12
N SER A 105 18.35 -27.02 10.07
CA SER A 105 17.49 -26.75 8.93
C SER A 105 16.03 -26.83 9.39
N ILE A 106 15.38 -25.68 9.57
CA ILE A 106 13.93 -25.60 9.73
C ILE A 106 13.35 -25.05 8.42
N SER A 107 12.80 -25.98 7.63
CA SER A 107 11.88 -25.81 6.49
C SER A 107 11.89 -24.49 5.74
N SER A 108 12.72 -24.44 4.70
CA SER A 108 12.56 -23.59 3.51
C SER A 108 11.59 -24.26 2.52
N ASP A 109 10.37 -24.54 2.93
CA ASP A 109 9.36 -25.21 2.09
C ASP A 109 8.17 -24.27 1.83
N VAL A 110 8.42 -23.26 1.01
CA VAL A 110 7.63 -22.86 -0.16
C VAL A 110 8.38 -21.67 -0.77
N SER A 111 9.04 -21.98 -1.89
CA SER A 111 9.64 -21.10 -2.90
C SER A 111 9.50 -19.59 -2.73
N SER A 112 10.38 -18.97 -1.92
CA SER A 112 10.82 -17.58 -2.08
C SER A 112 11.47 -17.31 -3.45
N SER A 113 11.63 -18.32 -4.31
CA SER A 113 12.27 -18.23 -5.63
C SER A 113 11.43 -17.51 -6.69
N ASP A 114 10.12 -17.35 -6.49
CA ASP A 114 9.22 -16.92 -7.58
C ASP A 114 8.77 -15.46 -7.45
N TYR A 115 8.81 -14.89 -6.24
CA TYR A 115 8.34 -13.52 -6.01
C TYR A 115 9.13 -12.51 -6.85
N ILE A 116 10.45 -12.70 -7.00
CA ILE A 116 11.30 -11.76 -7.74
C ILE A 116 10.91 -11.71 -9.22
N SER A 117 10.43 -12.83 -9.78
CA SER A 117 9.92 -12.87 -11.16
C SER A 117 8.66 -12.02 -11.32
N VAL A 118 7.78 -12.02 -10.32
CA VAL A 118 6.58 -11.16 -10.28
C VAL A 118 6.99 -9.70 -10.17
N VAL A 119 7.90 -9.36 -9.25
CA VAL A 119 8.43 -8.00 -9.08
C VAL A 119 9.02 -7.49 -10.41
N SER A 120 9.91 -8.25 -11.04
CA SER A 120 10.54 -7.87 -12.30
C SER A 120 9.53 -7.75 -13.44
N LYS A 121 8.54 -8.64 -13.54
CA LYS A 121 7.46 -8.56 -14.55
C LYS A 121 6.76 -7.20 -14.48
N TRP A 122 6.30 -6.82 -13.29
CA TRP A 122 5.50 -5.60 -13.11
C TRP A 122 6.32 -4.32 -13.15
N ARG A 123 7.57 -4.35 -12.66
CA ARG A 123 8.49 -3.22 -12.83
C ARG A 123 8.87 -3.01 -14.28
N THR A 124 9.10 -4.08 -15.04
CA THR A 124 9.33 -4.01 -16.49
C THR A 124 8.13 -3.42 -17.22
N ALA A 125 6.91 -3.87 -16.89
CA ALA A 125 5.67 -3.32 -17.47
C ALA A 125 5.53 -1.82 -17.19
N ALA A 126 5.95 -1.36 -16.01
CA ALA A 126 5.96 0.05 -15.63
C ALA A 126 7.14 0.86 -16.21
N GLY A 127 8.07 0.22 -16.93
CA GLY A 127 9.29 0.87 -17.45
C GLY A 127 10.30 1.24 -16.36
N LEU A 128 10.27 0.55 -15.21
CA LEU A 128 11.14 0.79 -14.06
C LEU A 128 12.37 -0.13 -14.09
N PRO A 129 13.52 0.29 -13.51
CA PRO A 129 14.68 -0.58 -13.36
C PRO A 129 14.37 -1.81 -12.49
N ASP A 130 14.97 -2.96 -12.79
CA ASP A 130 14.86 -4.14 -11.95
C ASP A 130 15.43 -3.92 -10.54
N LEU A 131 14.80 -4.56 -9.55
CA LEU A 131 15.33 -4.66 -8.19
C LEU A 131 16.18 -5.94 -8.09
N THR A 132 17.26 -5.87 -7.32
CA THR A 132 18.06 -7.06 -7.01
C THR A 132 17.53 -7.73 -5.75
N GLN A 133 17.29 -9.04 -5.82
CA GLN A 133 16.96 -9.85 -4.65
C GLN A 133 18.11 -9.78 -3.62
N ASP A 134 17.81 -9.45 -2.36
CA ASP A 134 18.80 -9.36 -1.29
C ASP A 134 18.39 -10.24 -0.09
N SER A 135 19.22 -11.23 0.23
CA SER A 135 18.94 -12.20 1.28
C SER A 135 18.87 -11.61 2.69
N THR A 136 19.49 -10.45 2.92
CA THR A 136 19.37 -9.74 4.22
C THR A 136 17.97 -9.17 4.35
N LEU A 137 17.46 -8.54 3.28
CA LEU A 137 16.11 -8.00 3.25
C LEU A 137 15.07 -9.11 3.32
N GLU A 138 15.31 -10.30 2.73
CA GLU A 138 14.40 -11.44 2.88
C GLU A 138 14.33 -11.93 4.33
N GLY A 139 15.47 -11.99 5.02
CA GLY A 139 15.52 -12.31 6.44
C GLY A 139 14.78 -11.27 7.30
N ASN A 140 14.92 -9.98 6.97
CA ASN A 140 14.20 -8.90 7.62
C ASN A 140 12.68 -9.01 7.37
N ALA A 141 12.28 -9.27 6.13
CA ALA A 141 10.88 -9.43 5.75
C ALA A 141 10.24 -10.63 6.45
N LEU A 142 10.95 -11.77 6.52
CA LEU A 142 10.45 -12.95 7.22
C LEU A 142 10.26 -12.68 8.72
N LYS A 143 11.18 -11.94 9.34
CA LYS A 143 11.06 -11.52 10.74
C LYS A 143 9.84 -10.62 10.94
N THR A 144 9.67 -9.59 10.12
CA THR A 144 8.49 -8.70 10.18
C THR A 144 7.20 -9.48 10.00
N SER A 145 7.16 -10.35 8.99
CA SER A 145 6.02 -11.22 8.72
C SER A 145 5.68 -12.11 9.92
N THR A 146 6.67 -12.76 10.52
CA THR A 146 6.51 -13.60 11.73
C THR A 146 5.98 -12.80 12.92
N ASN A 147 6.42 -11.55 13.06
CA ASN A 147 6.05 -10.65 14.15
C ASN A 147 4.70 -9.94 13.95
N SER A 148 4.11 -10.04 12.75
CA SER A 148 2.80 -9.46 12.39
C SER A 148 1.63 -10.27 12.98
N VAL A 149 1.71 -10.60 14.27
CA VAL A 149 0.68 -11.33 15.01
C VAL A 149 -0.47 -10.38 15.35
N GLY A 150 -1.67 -10.69 14.87
CA GLY A 150 -2.87 -9.89 15.12
C GLY A 150 -3.01 -8.64 14.26
N GLY A 151 -2.18 -8.46 13.22
CA GLY A 151 -2.31 -7.38 12.26
C GLY A 151 -1.04 -7.13 11.45
N LEU A 152 -1.08 -6.13 10.56
CA LEU A 152 0.07 -5.71 9.75
C LEU A 152 0.97 -4.80 10.58
N ILE A 153 2.01 -5.36 11.20
CA ILE A 153 2.91 -4.63 12.11
C ILE A 153 4.20 -4.31 11.35
N HIS A 154 4.38 -3.04 11.01
CA HIS A 154 5.63 -2.58 10.41
C HIS A 154 6.80 -2.65 11.40
N GLU A 155 7.93 -3.20 10.96
CA GLU A 155 9.18 -3.27 11.71
C GLU A 155 10.36 -3.01 10.76
N LEU A 156 10.89 -1.79 10.75
CA LEU A 156 12.06 -1.44 9.93
C LEU A 156 13.34 -1.99 10.56
N ASN A 157 13.76 -3.16 10.09
CA ASN A 157 15.00 -3.81 10.51
C ASN A 157 16.24 -3.11 9.91
N PRO A 158 17.44 -3.27 10.50
CA PRO A 158 18.66 -2.68 9.95
C PRO A 158 18.86 -3.01 8.47
N GLY A 159 19.11 -1.97 7.67
CA GLY A 159 19.28 -2.08 6.22
C GLY A 159 17.99 -1.94 5.41
N THR A 160 16.81 -2.01 6.05
CA THR A 160 15.53 -1.72 5.41
C THR A 160 15.28 -0.20 5.40
N PHE A 161 14.94 0.36 4.23
CA PHE A 161 14.58 1.78 4.08
C PHE A 161 13.11 2.01 3.75
N ALA A 162 12.41 0.97 3.30
CA ALA A 162 10.95 0.95 3.18
C ALA A 162 10.43 -0.46 3.29
N GLN A 163 9.15 -0.58 3.62
CA GLN A 163 8.52 -1.86 3.88
C GLN A 163 7.05 -1.82 3.47
N VAL A 164 6.57 -2.90 2.86
CA VAL A 164 5.16 -3.10 2.52
C VAL A 164 4.68 -4.41 3.11
N LEU A 165 3.44 -4.44 3.62
CA LEU A 165 2.82 -5.61 4.22
C LEU A 165 1.42 -5.82 3.65
N ALA A 166 0.99 -7.07 3.54
CA ALA A 166 -0.39 -7.41 3.26
C ALA A 166 -0.68 -8.85 3.68
N PRO A 167 -1.94 -9.16 4.02
CA PRO A 167 -2.34 -10.55 4.22
C PRO A 167 -2.27 -11.33 2.90
N GLY A 168 -2.03 -12.63 2.96
CA GLY A 168 -2.01 -13.51 1.79
C GLY A 168 -1.67 -14.95 2.15
N THR A 169 -1.20 -15.70 1.17
CA THR A 169 -0.81 -17.11 1.27
C THR A 169 0.49 -17.33 0.54
N SER A 170 1.15 -18.46 0.78
CA SER A 170 2.46 -18.72 0.16
C SER A 170 2.43 -18.85 -1.37
N THR A 171 1.25 -18.94 -1.98
CA THR A 171 1.06 -19.13 -3.44
C THR A 171 0.45 -17.92 -4.15
N ASP A 172 0.07 -16.86 -3.44
CA ASP A 172 -0.71 -15.74 -4.01
C ASP A 172 0.07 -14.42 -4.10
N PHE A 173 1.41 -14.48 -4.09
CA PHE A 173 2.24 -13.27 -4.07
C PHE A 173 1.87 -12.28 -5.19
N GLU A 174 1.50 -12.72 -6.39
CA GLU A 174 1.08 -11.81 -7.46
C GLU A 174 -0.26 -11.12 -7.19
N ASP A 175 -1.22 -11.81 -6.54
CA ASP A 175 -2.49 -11.19 -6.10
C ASP A 175 -2.21 -10.08 -5.08
N VAL A 176 -1.31 -10.34 -4.14
CA VAL A 176 -0.90 -9.36 -3.12
C VAL A 176 -0.11 -8.21 -3.75
N TYR A 177 0.86 -8.52 -4.60
CA TYR A 177 1.75 -7.53 -5.20
C TYR A 177 0.98 -6.58 -6.12
N VAL A 178 0.12 -7.11 -6.99
CA VAL A 178 -0.64 -6.31 -7.95
C VAL A 178 -1.90 -5.75 -7.30
N GLY A 179 -2.75 -6.64 -6.80
CA GLY A 179 -4.04 -6.30 -6.24
C GLY A 179 -3.94 -5.56 -4.92
N GLY A 180 -3.13 -6.07 -3.99
CA GLY A 180 -2.99 -5.49 -2.66
C GLY A 180 -2.15 -4.22 -2.59
N TRP A 181 -1.08 -4.12 -3.39
CA TRP A 181 -0.13 -3.00 -3.29
C TRP A 181 -0.14 -2.06 -4.50
N LEU A 182 0.10 -2.53 -5.72
CA LEU A 182 0.21 -1.64 -6.89
C LEU A 182 -1.12 -0.97 -7.25
N CYS A 183 -2.23 -1.69 -7.13
CA CYS A 183 -3.55 -1.18 -7.47
C CYS A 183 -4.11 -0.14 -6.50
N GLU A 184 -3.38 0.23 -5.45
CA GLU A 184 -3.64 1.46 -4.68
C GLU A 184 -3.63 2.71 -5.58
N ILE A 185 -2.80 2.73 -6.63
CA ILE A 185 -2.76 3.78 -7.65
C ILE A 185 -3.05 3.14 -9.02
N PRO A 186 -4.31 2.90 -9.39
CA PRO A 186 -4.67 2.15 -10.59
C PRO A 186 -4.29 2.84 -11.91
N THR A 187 -3.88 4.11 -11.85
CA THR A 187 -3.40 4.91 -12.98
C THR A 187 -1.89 4.83 -13.19
N ASP A 188 -1.16 4.11 -12.34
CA ASP A 188 0.28 3.92 -12.51
C ASP A 188 0.60 3.17 -13.82
N ALA A 189 1.76 3.49 -14.40
CA ALA A 189 2.19 2.91 -15.66
C ALA A 189 2.37 1.38 -15.55
N GLY A 190 2.04 0.67 -16.63
CA GLY A 190 2.19 -0.79 -16.70
C GLY A 190 1.06 -1.61 -16.09
N LEU A 191 0.05 -0.96 -15.48
CA LEU A 191 -1.11 -1.65 -14.92
C LEU A 191 -2.21 -1.91 -15.96
N ASP A 192 -2.26 -1.19 -17.08
CA ASP A 192 -3.13 -1.44 -18.26
C ASP A 192 -4.59 -1.85 -17.93
N GLY A 193 -5.17 -1.26 -16.88
CA GLY A 193 -6.53 -1.54 -16.43
C GLY A 193 -6.72 -2.86 -15.64
N ILE A 194 -5.66 -3.62 -15.36
CA ILE A 194 -5.72 -4.89 -14.61
C ILE A 194 -6.37 -4.72 -13.24
N CYS A 195 -6.23 -3.53 -12.63
CA CYS A 195 -6.80 -3.23 -11.33
C CYS A 195 -8.32 -3.37 -11.29
N ALA A 196 -9.04 -3.29 -12.41
CA ALA A 196 -10.48 -3.57 -12.41
C ALA A 196 -10.84 -5.01 -11.95
N THR A 197 -9.88 -5.94 -12.08
CA THR A 197 -10.03 -7.33 -11.63
C THR A 197 -9.11 -7.65 -10.46
N ALA A 198 -7.83 -7.27 -10.52
CA ALA A 198 -6.85 -7.61 -9.49
C ALA A 198 -7.13 -6.94 -8.13
N SER A 199 -7.80 -5.79 -8.09
CA SER A 199 -8.18 -5.13 -6.83
C SER A 199 -9.42 -5.73 -6.16
N GLN A 200 -10.09 -6.71 -6.78
CA GLN A 200 -11.34 -7.24 -6.23
C GLN A 200 -11.10 -7.90 -4.87
N GLY A 201 -11.84 -7.43 -3.87
CA GLY A 201 -11.68 -7.84 -2.48
C GLY A 201 -10.65 -7.03 -1.71
N TRP A 202 -9.82 -6.21 -2.33
CA TRP A 202 -8.88 -5.35 -1.62
C TRP A 202 -9.54 -4.03 -1.20
N SER A 203 -9.31 -3.61 0.04
CA SER A 203 -9.69 -2.28 0.53
C SER A 203 -8.45 -1.51 0.94
N TYR A 204 -8.25 -0.34 0.32
CA TYR A 204 -7.06 0.48 0.53
C TYR A 204 -7.28 1.57 1.57
N ASP A 205 -8.52 1.87 1.96
CA ASP A 205 -8.87 3.02 2.83
C ASP A 205 -8.21 4.36 2.41
N GLY A 206 -7.99 4.54 1.10
CA GLY A 206 -7.33 5.72 0.51
C GLY A 206 -5.80 5.74 0.63
N GLN A 207 -5.17 4.63 1.04
CA GLN A 207 -3.72 4.49 1.10
C GLN A 207 -3.13 4.33 -0.31
N THR A 208 -1.93 4.90 -0.48
CA THR A 208 -1.12 4.83 -1.71
C THR A 208 0.34 4.52 -1.43
N GLY A 209 0.64 4.20 -0.17
CA GLY A 209 2.00 4.08 0.33
C GLY A 209 2.73 2.89 -0.29
N HIS A 210 2.04 1.75 -0.46
CA HIS A 210 2.65 0.55 -1.00
C HIS A 210 3.00 0.72 -2.46
N ALA A 211 2.07 1.24 -3.27
CA ALA A 211 2.34 1.56 -4.68
C ALA A 211 3.53 2.52 -4.82
N THR A 212 3.55 3.62 -4.03
CA THR A 212 4.63 4.62 -4.07
C THR A 212 6.01 4.01 -3.73
N ILE A 213 6.07 3.09 -2.77
CA ILE A 213 7.31 2.40 -2.41
C ILE A 213 7.76 1.47 -3.53
N LEU A 214 6.86 0.64 -4.06
CA LEU A 214 7.17 -0.39 -5.05
C LEU A 214 7.47 0.15 -6.45
N THR A 215 6.97 1.34 -6.78
CA THR A 215 7.26 2.03 -8.05
C THR A 215 8.42 3.03 -7.96
N SER A 216 8.95 3.25 -6.75
CA SER A 216 10.12 4.12 -6.57
C SER A 216 11.36 3.59 -7.29
N THR A 217 12.14 4.51 -7.86
CA THR A 217 13.46 4.25 -8.44
C THR A 217 14.60 4.51 -7.46
N SER A 218 14.31 4.92 -6.23
CA SER A 218 15.32 5.18 -5.20
C SER A 218 15.85 3.89 -4.55
N TYR A 219 15.08 2.82 -4.61
CA TYR A 219 15.48 1.49 -4.13
C TYR A 219 16.09 0.68 -5.27
N THR A 220 17.08 -0.13 -4.93
CA THR A 220 17.78 -1.02 -5.87
C THR A 220 17.72 -2.47 -5.45
N LYS A 221 17.28 -2.74 -4.21
CA LYS A 221 17.19 -4.07 -3.62
C LYS A 221 15.82 -4.33 -3.03
N ILE A 222 15.45 -5.61 -2.99
CA ILE A 222 14.22 -6.08 -2.37
C ILE A 222 14.42 -7.45 -1.74
N GLY A 223 13.76 -7.69 -0.61
CA GLY A 223 13.60 -9.01 -0.02
C GLY A 223 12.16 -9.19 0.40
N CYS A 224 11.53 -10.28 -0.05
CA CYS A 224 10.14 -10.58 0.31
C CYS A 224 10.05 -11.94 0.97
N ALA A 225 9.15 -12.08 1.94
CA ALA A 225 8.87 -13.34 2.59
C ALA A 225 7.47 -13.34 3.21
N ILE A 226 6.98 -14.55 3.46
CA ILE A 226 5.75 -14.81 4.20
C ILE A 226 6.02 -15.83 5.30
N ALA A 227 5.44 -15.61 6.47
CA ALA A 227 5.45 -16.51 7.58
C ALA A 227 4.10 -17.23 7.67
N GLY A 228 4.12 -18.56 7.65
CA GLY A 228 2.89 -19.37 7.65
C GLY A 228 2.06 -19.26 8.94
N ASN A 229 2.62 -18.73 10.03
CA ASN A 229 1.89 -18.52 11.28
C ASN A 229 1.05 -17.24 11.29
N THR A 230 1.38 -16.25 10.46
CA THR A 230 0.64 -14.97 10.37
C THR A 230 -0.07 -14.79 9.04
N ASN A 231 0.34 -15.51 7.99
CA ASN A 231 -0.17 -15.36 6.63
C ASN A 231 -0.03 -13.91 6.12
N VAL A 232 1.08 -13.27 6.47
CA VAL A 232 1.39 -11.89 6.05
C VAL A 232 2.57 -11.90 5.10
N TRP A 233 2.39 -11.43 3.88
CA TRP A 233 3.51 -11.05 3.04
C TRP A 233 4.13 -9.77 3.56
N ALA A 234 5.45 -9.76 3.65
CA ALA A 234 6.25 -8.57 3.86
C ALA A 234 7.30 -8.46 2.75
N CYS A 235 7.53 -7.24 2.27
CA CYS A 235 8.67 -6.93 1.43
C CYS A 235 9.42 -5.72 2.01
N ASP A 236 10.74 -5.88 2.15
CA ASP A 236 11.66 -4.84 2.57
C ASP A 236 12.47 -4.35 1.36
N LEU A 237 12.69 -3.03 1.26
CA LEU A 237 13.40 -2.38 0.16
C LEU A 237 14.58 -1.56 0.68
N ALA A 238 15.66 -1.51 -0.14
CA ALA A 238 16.85 -0.71 0.13
C ALA A 238 17.46 -0.06 -1.11
#